data_AF-A0A8X6KKI1-F1
#
_entry.id   AF-A0A8X6KKI1-F1
#
_cell.length_a   1.000
_cell.length_b   1.000
_cell.length_c   1.000
_cell.angle_alpha   90.00
_cell.angle_beta   90.00
_cell.angle_gamma   90.00
#
_symmetry.space_group_name_H-M   'P 1'
#
loop_
_entity.id
_entity.type
_entity.pdbx_description
1 polymer ?
#
loop_
_entity_poly.entity_id
_entity_poly.type
_entity_poly.pdbx_seq_one_letter_code
_entity_poly.pdbx_strand_id
1 'polypeptide(L)'
;MKWYSIFILLLIVTAVVSKKAHRRKEKKHLLKDSSPEKDILDFLQDDEKDDDEKKKKHTLENDELILEKFDTDKGGYAEDPCAKHKCGPGKLCEIDEDGKAQCICVPKCPEEEDSRRKVCSNHNETWDSDCELYRMRCLCTEGLDECKVNKYKHVHIDYYGPCKDIGECSAAELEDFPRRMRDWLFNVMQEMARRDALRGPALKLEREAEKSHDRRWVNAVIWKFCDLDVHPHDR
;
A
#
# COMPACT_ATOMS: atom_id res chain seq x y z
N MET A 1 68.85 -3.75 -28.96
CA MET A 1 68.18 -2.45 -28.75
C MET A 1 66.82 -2.32 -29.46
N LYS A 2 66.66 -2.70 -30.75
CA LYS A 2 65.37 -2.52 -31.46
C LYS A 2 64.22 -3.45 -31.03
N TRP A 3 64.50 -4.65 -30.51
CA TRP A 3 63.45 -5.56 -30.01
C TRP A 3 62.84 -5.14 -28.67
N TYR A 4 63.61 -4.50 -27.78
CA TYR A 4 63.08 -4.00 -26.50
C TYR A 4 62.05 -2.88 -26.71
N SER A 5 62.28 -1.99 -27.69
CA SER A 5 61.32 -0.95 -28.06
C SER A 5 60.02 -1.51 -28.65
N ILE A 6 60.08 -2.61 -29.39
CA ILE A 6 58.89 -3.28 -29.96
C ILE A 6 58.08 -3.99 -28.86
N PHE A 7 58.75 -4.63 -27.89
CA PHE A 7 58.07 -5.24 -26.74
C PHE A 7 57.40 -4.20 -25.83
N ILE A 8 58.04 -3.05 -25.61
CA ILE A 8 57.43 -1.96 -24.82
C ILE A 8 56.21 -1.36 -25.56
N LEU A 9 56.28 -1.18 -26.88
CA LEU A 9 55.14 -0.75 -27.68
C LEU A 9 53.99 -1.76 -27.65
N LEU A 10 54.28 -3.07 -27.73
CA LEU A 10 53.27 -4.13 -27.61
C LEU A 10 52.59 -4.15 -26.23
N LEU A 11 53.36 -3.97 -25.13
CA LEU A 11 52.81 -3.90 -23.77
C LEU A 11 51.95 -2.64 -23.54
N ILE A 12 52.33 -1.51 -24.13
CA ILE A 12 51.52 -0.28 -24.05
C ILE A 12 50.22 -0.46 -24.85
N VAL A 13 50.26 -1.08 -26.03
CA VAL A 13 49.07 -1.33 -26.85
C VAL A 13 48.10 -2.29 -26.15
N THR A 14 48.57 -3.37 -25.51
CA THR A 14 47.69 -4.29 -24.76
C THR A 14 47.09 -3.61 -23.52
N ALA A 15 47.84 -2.76 -22.81
CA ALA A 15 47.32 -1.99 -21.68
C ALA A 15 46.26 -0.95 -22.09
N VAL A 16 46.44 -0.29 -23.25
CA VAL A 16 45.48 0.69 -23.79
C VAL A 16 44.20 0.00 -24.29
N VAL A 17 44.31 -1.17 -24.93
CA VAL A 17 43.16 -1.96 -25.38
C VAL A 17 42.34 -2.48 -24.18
N SER A 18 43.01 -2.94 -23.11
CA SER A 18 42.34 -3.42 -21.89
C SER A 18 41.61 -2.29 -21.14
N LYS A 19 42.22 -1.09 -21.02
CA LYS A 19 41.54 0.10 -20.45
C LYS A 19 40.34 0.57 -21.28
N LYS A 20 40.43 0.49 -22.62
CA LYS A 20 39.33 0.87 -23.51
C LYS A 20 38.17 -0.12 -23.46
N ALA A 21 38.46 -1.42 -23.28
CA ALA A 21 37.44 -2.45 -23.06
C ALA A 21 36.74 -2.30 -21.69
N HIS A 22 37.48 -1.99 -20.62
CA HIS A 22 36.89 -1.75 -19.29
C HIS A 22 35.97 -0.52 -19.28
N ARG A 23 36.40 0.63 -19.83
CA ARG A 23 35.55 1.83 -19.96
C ARG A 23 34.30 1.61 -20.81
N ARG A 24 34.34 0.72 -21.80
CA ARG A 24 33.17 0.40 -22.65
C ARG A 24 32.18 -0.52 -21.93
N LYS A 25 32.63 -1.36 -20.99
CA LYS A 25 31.78 -2.17 -20.10
C LYS A 25 31.09 -1.31 -19.04
N GLU A 26 31.82 -0.37 -18.44
CA GLU A 26 31.29 0.62 -17.48
C GLU A 26 30.23 1.52 -18.13
N LYS A 27 30.49 2.05 -19.34
CA LYS A 27 29.50 2.85 -20.08
C LYS A 27 28.26 2.06 -20.53
N LYS A 28 28.38 0.75 -20.78
CA LYS A 28 27.20 -0.10 -21.06
C LYS A 28 26.36 -0.39 -19.82
N HIS A 29 26.95 -0.35 -18.62
CA HIS A 29 26.23 -0.51 -17.36
C HIS A 29 25.55 0.79 -16.89
N LEU A 30 26.06 1.96 -17.30
CA LEU A 30 25.47 3.28 -16.99
C LEU A 30 24.44 3.81 -18.02
N LEU A 31 24.26 3.14 -19.17
CA LEU A 31 23.31 3.55 -20.22
C LEU A 31 22.12 2.58 -20.38
N LYS A 32 21.89 1.72 -19.39
CA LYS A 32 20.71 0.84 -19.32
C LYS A 32 19.79 1.20 -18.15
N ASP A 33 19.67 2.49 -17.87
CA ASP A 33 18.59 3.08 -17.07
C ASP A 33 18.02 4.26 -17.86
N SER A 34 17.15 3.92 -18.80
CA SER A 34 16.12 4.82 -19.33
C SER A 34 15.00 3.93 -19.86
N SER A 35 14.35 3.23 -18.93
CA SER A 35 12.95 2.85 -19.10
C SER A 35 12.12 4.10 -18.78
N PRO A 36 11.00 4.37 -19.45
CA PRO A 36 10.16 5.52 -19.13
C PRO A 36 9.73 5.45 -17.67
N GLU A 37 9.71 6.60 -17.00
CA GLU A 37 9.08 6.82 -15.70
C GLU A 37 7.74 6.07 -15.66
N LYS A 38 7.73 4.95 -14.93
CA LYS A 38 6.49 4.42 -14.38
C LYS A 38 6.26 5.21 -13.12
N ASP A 39 5.33 6.16 -13.19
CA ASP A 39 4.81 6.86 -12.02
C ASP A 39 4.45 5.84 -10.93
N ILE A 40 4.63 6.24 -9.66
CA ILE A 40 4.23 5.47 -8.46
C ILE A 40 2.74 5.05 -8.52
N LEU A 41 1.95 5.69 -9.38
CA LEU A 41 0.56 5.37 -9.70
C LEU A 41 0.36 4.03 -10.45
N ASP A 42 1.41 3.48 -11.08
CA ASP A 42 1.35 2.24 -11.88
C ASP A 42 1.42 0.97 -11.00
N PHE A 43 1.88 1.09 -9.74
CA PHE A 43 1.88 -0.04 -8.79
C PHE A 43 0.46 -0.43 -8.34
N LEU A 44 -0.44 0.54 -8.18
CA LEU A 44 -1.84 0.28 -7.82
C LEU A 44 -2.64 -0.43 -8.94
N GLN A 45 -2.12 -0.42 -10.18
CA GLN A 45 -2.78 -1.05 -11.33
C GLN A 45 -2.45 -2.53 -11.50
N ASP A 46 -1.35 -3.00 -10.91
CA ASP A 46 -0.94 -4.40 -10.99
C ASP A 46 -1.55 -5.22 -9.83
N ASP A 47 -1.81 -4.61 -8.67
CA ASP A 47 -2.45 -5.28 -7.52
C ASP A 47 -3.94 -5.61 -7.77
N GLU A 48 -4.67 -4.79 -8.54
CA GLU A 48 -6.09 -5.07 -8.87
C GLU A 48 -6.27 -6.25 -9.85
N LYS A 49 -5.25 -6.62 -10.64
CA LYS A 49 -5.34 -7.74 -11.59
C LYS A 49 -5.08 -9.10 -10.93
N ASP A 50 -4.32 -9.13 -9.84
CA ASP A 50 -3.97 -10.36 -9.13
C ASP A 50 -5.10 -10.85 -8.20
N ASP A 51 -6.03 -9.99 -7.82
CA ASP A 51 -7.21 -10.35 -7.01
C ASP A 51 -8.30 -11.08 -7.80
N ASP A 52 -8.44 -10.80 -9.10
CA ASP A 52 -9.42 -11.47 -9.97
C ASP A 52 -9.01 -12.92 -10.31
N GLU A 53 -7.71 -13.24 -10.35
CA GLU A 53 -7.23 -14.60 -10.63
C GLU A 53 -7.27 -15.52 -9.39
N LYS A 54 -7.09 -14.98 -8.17
CA LYS A 54 -7.12 -15.78 -6.92
C LYS A 54 -8.51 -16.32 -6.57
N LYS A 55 -9.59 -15.72 -7.09
CA LYS A 55 -10.98 -16.14 -6.81
C LYS A 55 -11.38 -17.50 -7.41
N LYS A 56 -10.56 -18.12 -8.28
CA LYS A 56 -10.93 -19.34 -9.01
C LYS A 56 -10.26 -20.65 -8.56
N LYS A 57 -9.43 -20.64 -7.51
CA LYS A 57 -8.62 -21.81 -7.13
C LYS A 57 -8.64 -22.21 -5.65
N HIS A 58 -9.66 -21.85 -4.89
CA HIS A 58 -9.83 -22.35 -3.52
C HIS A 58 -11.21 -22.98 -3.30
N THR A 59 -11.54 -23.94 -4.16
CA THR A 59 -12.56 -24.95 -3.88
C THR A 59 -11.86 -26.30 -3.83
N LEU A 60 -12.04 -26.98 -2.69
CA LEU A 60 -11.63 -28.36 -2.37
C LEU A 60 -10.17 -28.53 -1.92
N GLU A 61 -9.93 -28.60 -0.61
CA GLU A 61 -9.67 -29.88 0.08
C GLU A 61 -9.50 -29.71 1.62
N ASN A 62 -10.02 -30.72 2.31
CA ASN A 62 -9.85 -31.15 3.72
C ASN A 62 -10.59 -30.41 4.84
N ASP A 63 -11.83 -30.89 5.03
CA ASP A 63 -12.34 -31.38 6.31
C ASP A 63 -11.25 -31.95 7.24
N GLU A 64 -11.24 -31.48 8.49
CA GLU A 64 -11.47 -32.29 9.70
C GLU A 64 -10.90 -31.57 10.93
N LEU A 65 -11.77 -30.91 11.70
CA LEU A 65 -11.55 -30.77 13.14
C LEU A 65 -12.89 -30.86 13.87
N ILE A 66 -13.08 -32.00 14.52
CA ILE A 66 -14.21 -32.33 15.39
C ILE A 66 -14.21 -31.34 16.57
N LEU A 67 -15.27 -30.53 16.69
CA LEU A 67 -15.62 -29.87 17.94
C LEU A 67 -16.85 -30.57 18.52
N GLU A 68 -16.71 -31.05 19.75
CA GLU A 68 -17.69 -31.89 20.43
C GLU A 68 -19.05 -31.21 20.55
N LYS A 69 -20.10 -32.03 20.43
CA LYS A 69 -21.51 -31.63 20.52
C LYS A 69 -21.79 -30.91 21.84
N PHE A 70 -22.18 -29.65 21.75
CA PHE A 70 -22.91 -28.96 22.81
C PHE A 70 -24.39 -29.00 22.43
N ASP A 71 -25.17 -29.84 23.11
CA ASP A 71 -26.62 -29.90 22.96
C ASP A 71 -27.25 -28.60 23.47
N THR A 72 -27.69 -27.75 22.55
CA THR A 72 -28.64 -26.66 22.83
C THR A 72 -29.97 -26.97 22.15
N ASP A 73 -30.76 -27.82 22.79
CA ASP A 73 -32.20 -27.85 22.60
C ASP A 73 -32.76 -26.48 23.04
N LYS A 74 -33.49 -25.84 22.12
CA LYS A 74 -34.16 -24.51 22.18
C LYS A 74 -33.30 -23.28 21.84
N GLY A 75 -33.25 -22.99 20.54
CA GLY A 75 -32.92 -21.67 19.98
C GLY A 75 -31.68 -21.68 19.08
N GLY A 76 -31.79 -22.30 17.90
CA GLY A 76 -30.70 -22.33 16.92
C GLY A 76 -30.44 -20.94 16.35
N TYR A 77 -29.46 -20.23 16.90
CA TYR A 77 -28.85 -19.09 16.20
C TYR A 77 -27.94 -19.68 15.12
N ALA A 78 -28.40 -19.66 13.86
CA ALA A 78 -27.49 -19.77 12.74
C ALA A 78 -26.49 -18.61 12.85
N GLU A 79 -25.19 -18.90 12.89
CA GLU A 79 -24.18 -17.85 12.86
C GLU A 79 -24.39 -17.01 11.58
N ASP A 80 -24.53 -15.70 11.75
CA ASP A 80 -24.65 -14.76 10.64
C ASP A 80 -23.38 -14.86 9.75
N PRO A 81 -23.50 -15.27 8.47
CA PRO A 81 -22.38 -15.34 7.54
C PRO A 81 -21.59 -14.03 7.41
N CYS A 82 -22.25 -12.88 7.60
CA CYS A 82 -21.63 -11.57 7.56
C CYS A 82 -20.90 -11.19 8.84
N ALA A 83 -21.12 -11.89 9.97
CA ALA A 83 -20.45 -11.58 11.23
C ALA A 83 -18.92 -11.74 11.16
N LYS A 84 -18.44 -12.66 10.32
CA LYS A 84 -17.00 -12.93 10.11
C LYS A 84 -16.49 -12.50 8.73
N HIS A 85 -17.37 -12.11 7.80
CA HIS A 85 -17.01 -11.69 6.45
C HIS A 85 -16.84 -10.16 6.36
N LYS A 86 -15.58 -9.70 6.21
CA LYS A 86 -15.28 -8.27 6.08
C LYS A 86 -15.16 -7.88 4.61
N CYS A 87 -15.96 -6.91 4.19
CA CYS A 87 -15.89 -6.34 2.86
C CYS A 87 -14.87 -5.20 2.77
N GLY A 88 -14.32 -4.98 1.58
CA GLY A 88 -13.43 -3.86 1.29
C GLY A 88 -14.14 -2.49 1.37
N PRO A 89 -13.40 -1.38 1.30
CA PRO A 89 -13.97 -0.05 1.48
C PRO A 89 -14.98 0.29 0.38
N GLY A 90 -16.15 0.83 0.78
CA GLY A 90 -17.26 1.14 -0.12
C GLY A 90 -18.21 -0.03 -0.38
N LYS A 91 -17.98 -1.17 0.27
CA LYS A 91 -18.83 -2.37 0.21
C LYS A 91 -19.40 -2.72 1.58
N LEU A 92 -20.59 -3.31 1.60
CA LEU A 92 -21.22 -3.88 2.78
C LEU A 92 -21.54 -5.36 2.56
N CYS A 93 -21.57 -6.13 3.64
CA CYS A 93 -21.92 -7.55 3.58
C CYS A 93 -23.43 -7.72 3.63
N GLU A 94 -23.97 -8.46 2.68
CA GLU A 94 -25.37 -8.88 2.60
C GLU A 94 -25.44 -10.41 2.42
N ILE A 95 -26.51 -11.04 2.90
CA ILE A 95 -26.72 -12.48 2.74
C ILE A 95 -27.54 -12.69 1.47
N ASP A 96 -27.02 -13.47 0.53
CA ASP A 96 -27.69 -13.81 -0.72
C ASP A 96 -28.83 -14.84 -0.52
N GLU A 97 -29.55 -15.17 -1.61
CA GLU A 97 -30.65 -16.14 -1.60
C GLU A 97 -30.19 -17.57 -1.21
N ASP A 98 -28.89 -17.88 -1.40
CA ASP A 98 -28.27 -19.16 -1.03
C ASP A 98 -27.85 -19.21 0.45
N GLY A 99 -28.02 -18.11 1.20
CA GLY A 99 -27.57 -18.00 2.59
C GLY A 99 -26.08 -17.75 2.75
N LYS A 100 -25.38 -17.26 1.71
CA LYS A 100 -23.95 -16.93 1.72
C LYS A 100 -23.72 -15.43 1.86
N ALA A 101 -22.60 -15.07 2.48
CA ALA A 101 -22.15 -13.68 2.57
C ALA A 101 -21.65 -13.17 1.20
N GLN A 102 -22.17 -12.03 0.76
CA GLN A 102 -21.75 -11.33 -0.45
C GLN A 102 -21.47 -9.85 -0.14
N CYS A 103 -20.40 -9.31 -0.74
CA CYS A 103 -20.09 -7.89 -0.64
C CYS A 103 -20.73 -7.10 -1.77
N ILE A 104 -21.71 -6.27 -1.45
CA ILE A 104 -22.36 -5.34 -2.39
C ILE A 104 -21.88 -3.91 -2.15
N CYS A 105 -21.99 -3.04 -3.16
CA CYS A 105 -21.67 -1.62 -2.96
C CYS A 105 -22.61 -0.98 -1.95
N VAL A 106 -22.10 -0.03 -1.16
CA VAL A 106 -22.93 0.70 -0.18
C VAL A 106 -24.07 1.43 -0.92
N PRO A 107 -25.35 1.18 -0.59
CA PRO A 107 -26.47 1.75 -1.34
C PRO A 107 -26.62 3.24 -1.05
N LYS A 108 -26.45 3.66 0.21
CA LYS A 108 -26.52 5.06 0.64
C LYS A 108 -25.53 5.32 1.78
N CYS A 109 -24.77 6.42 1.68
CA CYS A 109 -23.91 6.88 2.76
C CYS A 109 -24.67 7.79 3.73
N PRO A 110 -24.26 7.85 5.01
CA PRO A 110 -24.73 8.84 5.96
C PRO A 110 -24.45 10.27 5.46
N GLU A 111 -25.35 11.19 5.77
CA GLU A 111 -25.13 12.62 5.49
C GLU A 111 -24.11 13.19 6.49
N GLU A 112 -23.03 13.76 5.96
CA GLU A 112 -21.95 14.35 6.75
C GLU A 112 -21.95 15.87 6.59
N GLU A 113 -22.34 16.59 7.65
CA GLU A 113 -22.34 18.07 7.65
C GLU A 113 -20.99 18.67 8.09
N ASP A 114 -20.14 17.89 8.77
CA ASP A 114 -18.85 18.35 9.26
C ASP A 114 -17.84 18.45 8.10
N SER A 115 -17.37 19.67 7.84
CA SER A 115 -16.37 19.93 6.79
C SER A 115 -15.08 19.14 6.96
N ARG A 116 -14.75 18.71 8.18
CA ARG A 116 -13.57 17.87 8.48
C ARG A 116 -13.73 16.42 8.05
N ARG A 117 -14.97 15.97 7.81
CA ARG A 117 -15.31 14.63 7.32
C ARG A 117 -15.29 14.53 5.79
N LYS A 118 -15.26 15.67 5.09
CA LYS A 118 -15.02 15.73 3.66
C LYS A 118 -13.66 15.14 3.31
N VAL A 119 -13.49 14.76 2.05
CA VAL A 119 -12.21 14.23 1.55
C VAL A 119 -11.88 14.83 0.19
N CYS A 120 -10.60 14.97 -0.11
CA CYS A 120 -10.12 15.32 -1.44
C CYS A 120 -9.64 14.05 -2.15
N SER A 121 -10.08 13.85 -3.39
CA SER A 121 -9.63 12.73 -4.21
C SER A 121 -8.33 13.05 -4.94
N ASN A 122 -7.67 12.01 -5.46
CA ASN A 122 -6.54 12.13 -6.39
C ASN A 122 -6.88 12.85 -7.71
N HIS A 123 -8.16 13.16 -7.97
CA HIS A 123 -8.61 13.98 -9.10
C HIS A 123 -8.83 15.45 -8.71
N ASN A 124 -8.39 15.86 -7.51
CA ASN A 124 -8.60 17.20 -6.94
C ASN A 124 -10.09 17.59 -6.83
N GLU A 125 -10.94 16.61 -6.52
CA GLU A 125 -12.37 16.80 -6.32
C GLU A 125 -12.74 16.58 -4.85
N THR A 126 -13.52 17.50 -4.29
CA THR A 126 -14.00 17.38 -2.90
C THR A 126 -15.25 16.52 -2.85
N TRP A 127 -15.22 15.51 -1.99
CA TRP A 127 -16.33 14.62 -1.69
C TRP A 127 -16.88 14.90 -0.29
N ASP A 128 -18.17 14.65 -0.11
CA ASP A 128 -18.84 14.94 1.16
C ASP A 128 -18.37 14.04 2.30
N SER A 129 -17.98 12.80 1.99
CA SER A 129 -17.39 11.85 2.94
C SER A 129 -16.48 10.84 2.23
N ASP A 130 -15.65 10.15 3.01
CA ASP A 130 -14.89 8.99 2.57
C ASP A 130 -15.82 7.87 2.07
N CYS A 131 -16.98 7.69 2.70
CA CYS A 131 -18.00 6.73 2.26
C CYS A 131 -18.45 6.99 0.81
N GLU A 132 -18.78 8.25 0.47
CA GLU A 132 -19.27 8.59 -0.87
C GLU A 132 -18.23 8.33 -1.96
N LEU A 133 -16.95 8.63 -1.68
CA LEU A 133 -15.85 8.35 -2.60
C LEU A 133 -15.68 6.84 -2.80
N TYR A 134 -15.64 6.05 -1.72
CA TYR A 134 -15.49 4.61 -1.83
C TYR A 134 -16.70 3.92 -2.46
N ARG A 135 -17.92 4.42 -2.19
CA ARG A 135 -19.15 3.99 -2.86
C ARG A 135 -19.04 4.21 -4.37
N MET A 136 -18.65 5.41 -4.80
CA MET A 136 -18.48 5.71 -6.22
C MET A 136 -17.44 4.81 -6.88
N ARG A 137 -16.31 4.58 -6.21
CA ARG A 137 -15.29 3.63 -6.67
C ARG A 137 -15.90 2.25 -6.88
N CYS A 138 -16.61 1.72 -5.88
CA CYS A 138 -17.25 0.42 -5.95
C CYS A 138 -18.21 0.32 -7.15
N LEU A 139 -19.12 1.30 -7.31
CA LEU A 139 -20.08 1.32 -8.41
C LEU A 139 -19.38 1.27 -9.78
N CYS A 140 -18.28 2.01 -9.94
CA CYS A 140 -17.53 2.04 -11.18
C CYS A 140 -16.65 0.80 -11.41
N THR A 141 -16.11 0.19 -10.36
CA THR A 141 -15.36 -1.08 -10.47
C THR A 141 -16.28 -2.24 -10.85
N GLU A 142 -17.48 -2.30 -10.27
CA GLU A 142 -18.48 -3.34 -10.58
C GLU A 142 -19.26 -3.07 -11.89
N GLY A 143 -19.06 -1.89 -12.51
CA GLY A 143 -19.71 -1.54 -13.78
C GLY A 143 -21.21 -1.31 -13.68
N LEU A 144 -21.69 -0.84 -12.53
CA LEU A 144 -23.11 -0.56 -12.28
C LEU A 144 -23.54 0.76 -12.94
N ASP A 145 -24.83 0.86 -13.32
CA ASP A 145 -25.40 2.02 -14.03
C ASP A 145 -25.27 3.34 -13.26
N GLU A 146 -25.18 3.28 -11.92
CA GLU A 146 -24.97 4.45 -11.06
C GLU A 146 -23.54 5.03 -11.12
N CYS A 147 -22.61 4.36 -11.80
CA CYS A 147 -21.28 4.91 -12.03
C CYS A 147 -21.37 6.18 -12.90
N LYS A 148 -21.02 7.32 -12.30
CA LYS A 148 -21.06 8.61 -13.01
C LYS A 148 -20.05 8.67 -14.17
N VAL A 149 -18.80 8.24 -13.92
CA VAL A 149 -17.68 8.34 -14.86
C VAL A 149 -16.65 7.25 -14.58
N ASN A 150 -16.16 6.57 -15.62
CA ASN A 150 -15.15 5.51 -15.50
C ASN A 150 -13.83 5.94 -14.84
N LYS A 151 -13.54 7.26 -14.79
CA LYS A 151 -12.37 7.82 -14.09
C LYS A 151 -12.35 7.49 -12.59
N TYR A 152 -13.52 7.17 -12.01
CA TYR A 152 -13.64 6.84 -10.60
C TYR A 152 -13.30 5.38 -10.27
N LYS A 153 -13.00 4.54 -11.27
CA LYS A 153 -12.60 3.14 -11.02
C LYS A 153 -11.38 3.03 -10.10
N HIS A 154 -10.41 3.93 -10.26
CA HIS A 154 -9.18 3.99 -9.44
C HIS A 154 -9.10 5.26 -8.58
N VAL A 155 -10.25 5.84 -8.22
CA VAL A 155 -10.27 7.00 -7.32
C VAL A 155 -9.86 6.57 -5.91
N HIS A 156 -9.02 7.37 -5.26
CA HIS A 156 -8.68 7.18 -3.86
C HIS A 156 -8.63 8.52 -3.14
N ILE A 157 -8.67 8.46 -1.82
CA ILE A 157 -8.52 9.63 -0.96
C ILE A 157 -7.04 10.06 -1.02
N ASP A 158 -6.80 11.29 -1.44
CA ASP A 158 -5.48 11.91 -1.39
C ASP A 158 -5.24 12.47 0.04
N TYR A 159 -6.23 13.18 0.59
CA TYR A 159 -6.22 13.62 1.98
C TYR A 159 -7.62 13.89 2.52
N TYR A 160 -7.73 13.89 3.86
CA TYR A 160 -8.94 14.27 4.58
C TYR A 160 -9.09 15.80 4.67
N GLY A 161 -10.33 16.26 4.60
CA GLY A 161 -10.72 17.66 4.44
C GLY A 161 -11.09 18.02 2.99
N PRO A 162 -11.64 19.22 2.77
CA PRO A 162 -11.92 19.72 1.42
C PRO A 162 -10.62 19.94 0.64
N CYS A 163 -10.70 19.87 -0.68
CA CYS A 163 -9.55 20.14 -1.54
C CYS A 163 -9.04 21.56 -1.31
N LYS A 164 -7.72 21.68 -1.23
CA LYS A 164 -6.99 22.92 -0.99
C LYS A 164 -5.84 23.02 -1.99
N ASP A 165 -5.35 24.23 -2.15
CA ASP A 165 -4.14 24.48 -2.92
C ASP A 165 -2.93 23.89 -2.18
N ILE A 166 -2.25 22.95 -2.82
CA ILE A 166 -1.02 22.33 -2.34
C ILE A 166 0.08 22.76 -3.29
N GLY A 167 1.01 23.58 -2.78
CA GLY A 167 2.13 24.07 -3.58
C GLY A 167 3.08 22.95 -4.04
N GLU A 168 3.93 23.29 -5.00
CA GLU A 168 4.93 22.35 -5.52
C GLU A 168 5.97 21.98 -4.46
N CYS A 169 6.34 20.70 -4.40
CA CYS A 169 7.43 20.22 -3.55
C CYS A 169 8.78 20.55 -4.21
N SER A 170 9.59 21.42 -3.59
CA SER A 170 10.90 21.76 -4.13
C SER A 170 11.89 20.60 -4.01
N ALA A 171 12.91 20.57 -4.86
CA ALA A 171 13.93 19.51 -4.83
C ALA A 171 14.65 19.40 -3.46
N ALA A 172 14.87 20.54 -2.78
CA ALA A 172 15.48 20.56 -1.45
C ALA A 172 14.53 20.02 -0.36
N GLU A 173 13.23 20.29 -0.45
CA GLU A 173 12.24 19.71 0.45
C GLU A 173 12.12 18.21 0.25
N LEU A 174 12.11 17.75 -1.00
CA LEU A 174 12.05 16.34 -1.34
C LEU A 174 13.28 15.57 -0.85
N GLU A 175 14.48 16.15 -0.97
CA GLU A 175 15.72 15.56 -0.44
C GLU A 175 15.70 15.44 1.10
N ASP A 176 15.16 16.44 1.79
CA ASP A 176 15.13 16.48 3.26
C ASP A 176 13.94 15.68 3.86
N PHE A 177 12.91 15.39 3.06
CA PHE A 177 11.67 14.76 3.51
C PHE A 177 11.89 13.41 4.23
N PRO A 178 12.68 12.44 3.71
CA PRO A 178 12.89 11.16 4.39
C PRO A 178 13.54 11.30 5.77
N ARG A 179 14.36 12.35 5.99
CA ARG A 179 14.95 12.65 7.30
C ARG A 179 13.92 13.22 8.25
N ARG A 180 13.14 14.21 7.82
CA ARG A 180 12.08 14.79 8.64
C ARG A 180 11.02 13.75 9.02
N MET A 181 10.62 12.91 8.05
CA MET A 181 9.62 11.88 8.24
C MET A 181 10.06 10.84 9.28
N ARG A 182 11.27 10.28 9.17
CA ARG A 182 11.74 9.28 10.16
C ARG A 182 11.89 9.84 11.58
N ASP A 183 12.32 11.09 11.71
CA ASP A 183 12.43 11.76 13.00
C ASP A 183 11.04 12.05 13.60
N TRP A 184 10.10 12.50 12.77
CA TRP A 184 8.72 12.73 13.16
C TRP A 184 8.03 11.43 13.59
N LEU A 185 8.14 10.36 12.81
CA LEU A 185 7.55 9.05 13.14
C LEU A 185 8.06 8.52 14.47
N PHE A 186 9.37 8.63 14.72
CA PHE A 186 9.93 8.23 16.01
C PHE A 186 9.32 9.03 17.16
N ASN A 187 9.22 10.35 17.03
CA ASN A 187 8.67 11.20 18.08
C ASN A 187 7.18 10.91 18.34
N VAL A 188 6.39 10.68 17.29
CA VAL A 188 4.98 10.30 17.41
C VAL A 188 4.86 8.95 18.11
N MET A 189 5.64 7.95 17.70
CA MET A 189 5.64 6.63 18.31
C MET A 189 5.97 6.68 19.80
N GLN A 190 6.99 7.45 20.18
CA GLN A 190 7.38 7.64 21.57
C GLN A 190 6.27 8.34 22.38
N GLU A 191 5.66 9.39 21.83
CA GLU A 191 4.56 10.08 22.51
C GLU A 191 3.32 9.19 22.67
N MET A 192 3.02 8.36 21.66
CA MET A 192 1.95 7.36 21.75
C MET A 192 2.22 6.30 22.81
N ALA A 193 3.47 5.85 22.95
CA ALA A 193 3.87 4.94 24.01
C ALA A 193 3.73 5.58 25.40
N ARG A 194 4.14 6.85 25.56
CA ARG A 194 4.00 7.59 26.84
C ARG A 194 2.56 7.81 27.27
N ARG A 195 1.63 7.94 26.32
CA ARG A 195 0.20 8.11 26.58
C ARG A 195 -0.57 6.79 26.71
N ASP A 196 0.14 5.66 26.78
CA ASP A 196 -0.43 4.30 26.78
C ASP A 196 -1.36 4.02 25.57
N ALA A 197 -1.15 4.75 24.47
CA ALA A 197 -1.90 4.59 23.22
C ALA A 197 -1.30 3.51 22.30
N LEU A 198 -0.06 3.08 22.56
CA LEU A 198 0.63 2.04 21.82
C LEU A 198 0.47 0.67 22.51
N ARG A 199 0.08 -0.37 21.76
CA ARG A 199 -0.17 -1.72 22.31
C ARG A 199 0.49 -2.82 21.49
N GLY A 200 0.62 -4.00 22.10
CA GLY A 200 1.04 -5.21 21.41
C GLY A 200 2.42 -5.10 20.73
N PRO A 201 2.57 -5.56 19.47
CA PRO A 201 3.84 -5.54 18.74
C PRO A 201 4.45 -4.14 18.60
N ALA A 202 3.63 -3.10 18.45
CA ALA A 202 4.11 -1.74 18.30
C ALA A 202 4.84 -1.23 19.55
N LEU A 203 4.34 -1.56 20.75
CA LEU A 203 5.01 -1.22 22.01
C LEU A 203 6.35 -1.95 22.18
N LYS A 204 6.47 -3.17 21.64
CA LYS A 204 7.76 -3.89 21.64
C LYS A 204 8.77 -3.18 20.73
N LEU A 205 8.35 -2.76 19.54
CA LEU A 205 9.20 -2.01 18.60
C LEU A 205 9.71 -0.71 19.23
N GLU A 206 8.87 -0.03 20.01
CA GLU A 206 9.25 1.22 20.69
C GLU A 206 10.30 0.99 21.78
N ARG A 207 10.10 0.00 22.64
CA ARG A 207 11.08 -0.36 23.68
C ARG A 207 12.43 -0.81 23.12
N GLU A 208 12.45 -1.39 21.92
CA GLU A 208 13.68 -1.71 21.21
C GLU A 208 14.34 -0.46 20.59
N ALA A 209 13.53 0.48 20.10
CA ALA A 209 13.97 1.74 19.52
C ALA A 209 14.67 2.65 20.55
N GLU A 210 14.25 2.64 21.82
CA GLU A 210 14.92 3.42 22.88
C GLU A 210 16.29 2.85 23.27
N LYS A 211 16.53 1.55 23.06
CA LYS A 211 17.75 0.87 23.50
C LYS A 211 18.89 0.94 22.48
N SER A 212 18.59 1.19 21.21
CA SER A 212 19.56 1.09 20.12
C SER A 212 19.34 2.22 19.11
N HIS A 213 20.42 2.96 18.85
CA HIS A 213 20.38 4.12 17.95
C HIS A 213 20.10 3.71 16.49
N ASP A 214 20.57 2.54 16.07
CA ASP A 214 20.34 1.94 14.74
C ASP A 214 18.89 1.48 14.54
N ARG A 215 18.22 1.00 15.59
CA ARG A 215 16.80 0.56 15.52
C ARG A 215 15.81 1.69 15.69
N ARG A 216 16.25 2.86 16.19
CA ARG A 216 15.40 4.01 16.51
C ARG A 216 14.44 4.37 15.37
N TRP A 217 14.98 4.64 14.19
CA TRP A 217 14.19 5.05 13.04
C TRP A 217 13.58 3.87 12.30
N VAL A 218 14.30 2.74 12.21
CA VAL A 218 13.83 1.55 11.49
C VAL A 218 12.54 1.02 12.13
N ASN A 219 12.51 0.90 13.45
CA ASN A 219 11.33 0.41 14.16
C ASN A 219 10.14 1.36 14.04
N ALA A 220 10.39 2.69 14.02
CA ALA A 220 9.34 3.67 13.82
C ALA A 220 8.73 3.61 12.41
N VAL A 221 9.57 3.38 11.39
CA VAL A 221 9.11 3.18 10.02
C VAL A 221 8.32 1.87 9.90
N ILE A 222 8.82 0.77 10.46
CA ILE A 222 8.12 -0.53 10.46
C ILE A 222 6.76 -0.40 11.16
N TRP A 223 6.73 0.23 12.33
CA TRP A 223 5.48 0.46 13.05
C TRP A 223 4.49 1.23 12.20
N LYS A 224 4.90 2.35 11.58
CA LYS A 224 3.98 3.15 10.79
C LYS A 224 3.51 2.43 9.53
N PHE A 225 4.37 1.64 8.90
CA PHE A 225 3.97 0.81 7.76
C PHE A 225 2.87 -0.15 8.16
N CYS A 226 3.05 -0.92 9.25
CA CYS A 226 2.03 -1.85 9.76
C CYS A 226 0.75 -1.14 10.26
N ASP A 227 0.83 0.13 10.63
CA ASP A 227 -0.33 0.95 11.02
C ASP A 227 -1.13 1.45 9.81
N LEU A 228 -0.49 1.63 8.65
CA LEU A 228 -1.13 2.06 7.40
C LEU A 228 -1.63 0.87 6.55
N ASP A 229 -0.86 -0.22 6.54
CA ASP A 229 -1.21 -1.48 5.91
C ASP A 229 -2.25 -2.22 6.76
N VAL A 230 -3.51 -1.81 6.64
CA VAL A 230 -4.64 -2.36 7.40
C VAL A 230 -5.45 -3.33 6.56
N HIS A 231 -6.18 -2.90 5.52
CA HIS A 231 -6.98 -3.80 4.68
C HIS A 231 -7.07 -3.29 3.22
N PRO A 232 -6.87 -4.16 2.21
CA PRO A 232 -6.43 -5.55 2.33
C PRO A 232 -4.98 -5.61 2.85
N HIS A 233 -4.68 -6.60 3.71
CA HIS A 233 -3.30 -6.94 4.02
C HIS A 233 -2.73 -7.72 2.84
N ASP A 234 -1.80 -7.14 2.09
CA ASP A 234 -1.20 -7.70 0.88
C ASP A 234 0.16 -8.38 1.13
N ARG A 235 0.53 -8.57 2.40
CA ARG A 235 1.79 -9.20 2.84
C ARG A 235 1.95 -10.68 2.48
#